data_AF-A0A1H2YAY9-F1
#
_entry.id   AF-A0A1H2YAY9-F1
#
_cell.length_a   1.000
_cell.length_b   1.000
_cell.length_c   1.000
_cell.angle_alpha   90.00
_cell.angle_beta   90.00
_cell.angle_gamma   90.00
#
_symmetry.space_group_name_H-M   'P 1'
#
loop_
_entity.id
_entity.type
_entity.pdbx_description
1 polymer ?
#
loop_
_entity_poly.entity_id
_entity_poly.type
_entity_poly.pdbx_seq_one_letter_code
_entity_poly.pdbx_strand_id
1 'polypeptide(L)'
;MGQFDNAVHDARQQAANGDLIGALGAANRALMQMPQDQNLKLFRARLLHALGRDTEALADLKPFTAGPMPAQLALFVAEVAEHAGALKLAEDALGQALPTAKKPATLLAKRAVLRQSLGAFEAAQKDLRDAIKRSPTDGELYRLLGSMHRFKANDPLLKKMQQARRKIPAGSAASAHLEFAISKALDDLGDYDRSFKHLTQANATMRKLHPYSAQVRDDQLARYKQALSTLPHAPAATASKAAPIFVTGLPRSGTTLVEQILSAHPDVTGGGEMAIFGGLMRETLGDPAGDAPLDLTQETLSKLGHAYADAVAMRHPSASRVTDKSIQTASYAGAVAAALPNARIIVVRRNPHGNALSLLRQVFQPGKQLFSYNLKDILRYQRGFDDMVAFWQATLPDRVHVVEYETLVREPDATTRALLDMADLPWDDACLHPEDNTRAVQTLSAVAVRKPISTDAADKWRRYASHLGA
;
A
#
# COMPACT_ATOMS: atom_id res chain seq x y z
N MET A 1 -27.05 25.10 25.15
CA MET A 1 -25.94 24.13 24.94
C MET A 1 -24.77 24.59 25.76
N GLY A 2 -24.25 23.74 26.64
CA GLY A 2 -23.04 24.08 27.41
C GLY A 2 -21.83 24.19 26.47
N GLN A 3 -20.72 24.78 26.94
CA GLN A 3 -19.45 24.80 26.19
C GLN A 3 -19.01 23.39 25.74
N PHE A 4 -19.46 22.34 26.45
CA PHE A 4 -19.26 20.92 26.17
C PHE A 4 -19.96 20.42 24.89
N ASP A 5 -21.28 20.66 24.78
CA ASP A 5 -22.07 20.27 23.60
C ASP A 5 -21.50 20.96 22.35
N ASN A 6 -20.98 22.18 22.52
CA ASN A 6 -20.41 22.96 21.44
C ASN A 6 -19.13 22.33 20.88
N ALA A 7 -18.22 21.77 21.69
CA ALA A 7 -16.97 21.20 21.20
C ALA A 7 -17.17 19.89 20.42
N VAL A 8 -18.07 19.02 20.89
CA VAL A 8 -18.41 17.77 20.17
C VAL A 8 -19.22 18.09 18.90
N HIS A 9 -20.10 19.08 18.96
CA HIS A 9 -20.83 19.56 17.79
C HIS A 9 -19.87 20.16 16.75
N ASP A 10 -18.95 21.02 17.17
CA ASP A 10 -17.93 21.65 16.33
C ASP A 10 -17.06 20.60 15.62
N ALA A 11 -16.58 19.59 16.36
CA ALA A 11 -15.79 18.51 15.79
C ALA A 11 -16.55 17.72 14.70
N ARG A 12 -17.85 17.49 14.89
CA ARG A 12 -18.70 16.82 13.89
C ARG A 12 -18.98 17.70 12.69
N GLN A 13 -19.20 19.01 12.89
CA GLN A 13 -19.42 19.97 11.81
C GLN A 13 -18.17 20.11 10.94
N GLN A 14 -16.99 20.27 11.55
CA GLN A 14 -15.72 20.35 10.82
C GLN A 14 -15.46 19.08 10.00
N ALA A 15 -15.70 17.90 10.58
CA ALA A 15 -15.57 16.64 9.86
C ALA A 15 -16.57 16.53 8.69
N ALA A 16 -17.81 16.98 8.87
CA ALA A 16 -18.82 17.01 7.82
C ALA A 16 -18.45 17.96 6.67
N ASN A 17 -17.73 19.03 6.98
CA ASN A 17 -17.19 20.00 6.01
C ASN A 17 -15.86 19.55 5.38
N GLY A 18 -15.33 18.39 5.77
CA GLY A 18 -14.05 17.86 5.28
C GLY A 18 -12.80 18.42 5.99
N ASP A 19 -12.97 19.28 6.99
CA ASP A 19 -11.87 19.78 7.82
C ASP A 19 -11.53 18.77 8.94
N LEU A 20 -10.79 17.73 8.57
CA LEU A 20 -10.40 16.67 9.49
C LEU A 20 -9.41 17.15 10.56
N ILE A 21 -8.56 18.14 10.25
CA ILE A 21 -7.56 18.68 11.17
C ILE A 21 -8.24 19.52 12.25
N GLY A 22 -9.13 20.43 11.85
CA GLY A 22 -9.98 21.18 12.77
C GLY A 22 -10.77 20.22 13.66
N ALA A 23 -11.44 19.24 13.03
CA ALA A 23 -12.25 18.25 13.75
C ALA A 23 -11.44 17.49 14.80
N LEU A 24 -10.19 17.13 14.48
CA LEU A 24 -9.29 16.47 15.42
C LEU A 24 -8.92 17.42 16.59
N GLY A 25 -8.65 18.69 16.29
CA GLY A 25 -8.39 19.71 17.31
C GLY A 25 -9.57 19.89 18.28
N ALA A 26 -10.80 19.94 17.76
CA ALA A 26 -12.01 20.02 18.57
C ALA A 26 -12.23 18.74 19.40
N ALA A 27 -12.02 17.56 18.82
CA ALA A 27 -12.10 16.28 19.53
C ALA A 27 -11.07 16.18 20.67
N ASN A 28 -9.84 16.66 20.46
CA ASN A 28 -8.79 16.71 21.49
C ASN A 28 -9.19 17.59 22.68
N ARG A 29 -9.71 18.80 22.44
CA ARG A 29 -10.20 19.69 23.51
C ARG A 29 -11.33 19.04 24.30
N ALA A 30 -12.27 18.37 23.62
CA ALA A 30 -13.35 17.67 24.29
C ALA A 30 -12.84 16.49 25.16
N LEU A 31 -11.82 15.74 24.70
CA LEU A 31 -11.23 14.65 25.48
C LEU A 31 -10.41 15.12 26.70
N MET A 32 -9.88 16.35 26.69
CA MET A 32 -9.26 16.94 27.89
C MET A 32 -10.27 17.08 29.04
N GLN A 33 -11.55 17.29 28.70
CA GLN A 33 -12.63 17.44 29.67
C GLN A 33 -13.30 16.10 30.00
N MET A 34 -13.32 15.15 29.05
CA MET A 34 -13.96 13.83 29.19
C MET A 34 -13.00 12.70 28.79
N PRO A 35 -11.90 12.47 29.52
CA PRO A 35 -10.83 11.55 29.10
C PRO A 35 -11.25 10.07 29.05
N GLN A 36 -12.42 9.73 29.59
CA GLN A 36 -12.97 8.37 29.59
C GLN A 36 -14.16 8.18 28.64
N ASP A 37 -14.58 9.20 27.89
CA ASP A 37 -15.69 9.07 26.94
C ASP A 37 -15.27 8.17 25.76
N GLN A 38 -15.87 6.97 25.70
CA GLN A 38 -15.58 5.99 24.67
C GLN A 38 -16.09 6.43 23.29
N ASN A 39 -17.25 7.08 23.19
CA ASN A 39 -17.78 7.53 21.91
C ASN A 39 -16.87 8.59 21.29
N LEU A 40 -16.33 9.48 22.13
CA LEU A 40 -15.41 10.52 21.70
C LEU A 40 -14.04 9.94 21.32
N LYS A 41 -13.53 8.93 22.05
CA LYS A 41 -12.33 8.17 21.65
C LYS A 41 -12.52 7.47 20.31
N LEU A 42 -13.66 6.79 20.09
CA LEU A 42 -13.93 6.13 18.81
C LEU A 42 -14.05 7.13 17.66
N PHE A 43 -14.65 8.30 17.91
CA PHE A 43 -14.71 9.38 16.93
C PHE A 43 -13.31 9.92 16.60
N ARG A 44 -12.49 10.20 17.62
CA ARG A 44 -11.11 10.64 17.42
C ARG A 44 -10.28 9.59 16.70
N ALA A 45 -10.41 8.31 17.03
CA ALA A 45 -9.73 7.22 16.33
C ALA A 45 -10.04 7.21 14.83
N ARG A 46 -11.28 7.50 14.41
CA ARG A 46 -11.65 7.61 12.98
C ARG A 46 -11.00 8.80 12.31
N LEU A 47 -10.94 9.95 12.98
CA LEU A 47 -10.25 11.14 12.48
C LEU A 47 -8.75 10.88 12.34
N LEU A 48 -8.13 10.32 13.38
CA LEU A 48 -6.72 9.95 13.39
C LEU A 48 -6.40 8.96 12.27
N HIS A 49 -7.20 7.91 12.09
CA HIS A 49 -7.04 6.96 10.98
C HIS A 49 -7.18 7.63 9.61
N ALA A 50 -8.17 8.51 9.43
CA ALA A 50 -8.35 9.26 8.18
C ALA A 50 -7.16 10.19 7.89
N LEU A 51 -6.46 10.64 8.92
CA LEU A 51 -5.24 11.45 8.86
C LEU A 51 -3.95 10.60 8.81
N GLY A 52 -4.03 9.26 8.82
CA GLY A 52 -2.88 8.35 8.82
C GLY A 52 -2.13 8.24 10.15
N ARG A 53 -2.73 8.69 11.26
CA ARG A 53 -2.17 8.65 12.62
C ARG A 53 -2.59 7.36 13.33
N ASP A 54 -2.30 6.23 12.70
CA ASP A 54 -2.84 4.92 13.09
C ASP A 54 -2.38 4.43 14.46
N THR A 55 -1.14 4.73 14.86
CA THR A 55 -0.63 4.38 16.20
C THR A 55 -1.39 5.10 17.31
N GLU A 56 -1.76 6.36 17.09
CA GLU A 56 -2.57 7.13 18.03
C GLU A 56 -4.04 6.69 18.01
N ALA A 57 -4.58 6.41 16.81
CA ALA A 57 -5.91 5.85 16.67
C ALA A 57 -6.03 4.52 17.43
N LEU A 58 -4.98 3.70 17.40
CA LEU A 58 -4.94 2.42 18.12
C LEU A 58 -4.94 2.60 19.64
N ALA A 59 -4.27 3.64 20.15
CA ALA A 59 -4.29 3.96 21.57
C ALA A 59 -5.72 4.29 22.05
N ASP A 60 -6.51 5.01 21.23
CA ASP A 60 -7.92 5.29 21.49
C ASP A 60 -8.83 4.05 21.40
N LEU A 61 -8.43 3.07 20.59
CA LEU A 61 -9.18 1.84 20.39
C LEU A 61 -8.93 0.78 21.47
N LYS A 62 -7.88 0.91 22.28
CA LYS A 62 -7.52 -0.05 23.35
C LYS A 62 -8.69 -0.45 24.28
N PRO A 63 -9.60 0.44 24.71
CA PRO A 63 -10.74 0.06 25.54
C PRO A 63 -11.73 -0.90 24.85
N PHE A 64 -11.76 -0.90 23.51
CA PHE A 64 -12.69 -1.68 22.70
C PHE A 64 -12.17 -3.09 22.35
N THR A 65 -10.90 -3.40 22.66
CA THR A 65 -10.27 -4.67 22.32
C THR A 65 -10.37 -5.73 23.42
N ALA A 66 -10.90 -5.35 24.59
CA ALA A 66 -11.05 -6.22 25.75
C ALA A 66 -12.40 -6.96 25.75
N GLY A 67 -12.67 -7.78 24.72
CA GLY A 67 -13.83 -8.67 24.69
C GLY A 67 -14.58 -8.70 23.36
N PRO A 68 -15.73 -9.42 23.32
CA PRO A 68 -16.53 -9.53 22.11
C PRO A 68 -16.98 -8.15 21.61
N MET A 69 -16.79 -7.92 20.31
CA MET A 69 -17.15 -6.65 19.67
C MET A 69 -18.03 -6.88 18.44
N PRO A 70 -18.89 -5.90 18.07
CA PRO A 70 -19.66 -5.98 16.84
C PRO A 70 -18.76 -6.10 15.61
N ALA A 71 -19.21 -6.82 14.58
CA ALA A 71 -18.44 -7.06 13.36
C ALA A 71 -17.88 -5.78 12.71
N GLN A 72 -18.65 -4.68 12.71
CA GLN A 72 -18.20 -3.41 12.13
C GLN A 72 -17.06 -2.77 12.95
N LEU A 73 -17.10 -2.90 14.27
CA LEU A 73 -16.02 -2.41 15.14
C LEU A 73 -14.76 -3.27 14.98
N ALA A 74 -14.91 -4.59 14.89
CA ALA A 74 -13.78 -5.50 14.61
C ALA A 74 -13.09 -5.19 13.28
N LEU A 75 -13.86 -4.88 12.22
CA LEU A 75 -13.30 -4.48 10.93
C LEU A 75 -12.48 -3.19 11.06
N PHE A 76 -13.00 -2.18 11.77
CA PHE A 76 -12.30 -0.92 11.96
C PHE A 76 -11.04 -1.08 12.84
N VAL A 77 -11.14 -1.80 13.96
CA VAL A 77 -9.98 -2.13 14.81
C VAL A 77 -8.92 -2.87 14.01
N ALA A 78 -9.33 -3.86 13.21
CA ALA A 78 -8.39 -4.62 12.39
C ALA A 78 -7.72 -3.77 11.32
N GLU A 79 -8.42 -2.83 10.70
CA GLU A 79 -7.87 -1.89 9.72
C GLU A 79 -6.84 -0.95 10.34
N VAL A 80 -7.18 -0.30 11.46
CA VAL A 80 -6.25 0.58 12.19
C VAL A 80 -5.05 -0.19 12.71
N ALA A 81 -5.26 -1.37 13.30
CA ALA A 81 -4.17 -2.22 13.79
C ALA A 81 -3.26 -2.72 12.64
N GLU A 82 -3.83 -3.04 11.48
CA GLU A 82 -3.07 -3.39 10.27
C GLU A 82 -2.19 -2.22 9.81
N HIS A 83 -2.72 -1.00 9.77
CA HIS A 83 -1.94 0.18 9.38
C HIS A 83 -0.90 0.60 10.41
N ALA A 84 -1.16 0.37 11.71
CA ALA A 84 -0.21 0.60 12.79
C ALA A 84 0.84 -0.51 12.94
N GLY A 85 0.77 -1.58 12.13
CA GLY A 85 1.67 -2.74 12.22
C GLY A 85 1.35 -3.73 13.35
N ALA A 86 0.27 -3.53 14.10
CA ALA A 86 -0.22 -4.41 15.16
C ALA A 86 -1.02 -5.62 14.61
N LEU A 87 -0.39 -6.42 13.74
CA LEU A 87 -1.08 -7.46 12.96
C LEU A 87 -1.74 -8.55 13.79
N LYS A 88 -1.14 -8.91 14.93
CA LYS A 88 -1.72 -9.90 15.84
C LYS A 88 -3.04 -9.40 16.44
N LEU A 89 -3.07 -8.14 16.86
CA LEU A 89 -4.28 -7.49 17.36
C LEU A 89 -5.37 -7.42 16.27
N ALA A 90 -4.98 -7.15 15.02
CA ALA A 90 -5.91 -7.18 13.90
C ALA A 90 -6.54 -8.57 13.70
N GLU A 91 -5.75 -9.65 13.78
CA GLU A 91 -6.28 -11.01 13.65
C GLU A 91 -7.19 -11.38 14.81
N ASP A 92 -6.80 -11.04 16.03
CA ASP A 92 -7.54 -11.34 17.25
C ASP A 92 -8.90 -10.61 17.27
N ALA A 93 -8.94 -9.34 16.88
CA ALA A 93 -10.18 -8.58 16.77
C ALA A 93 -11.18 -9.21 15.79
N LEU A 94 -10.72 -9.64 14.61
CA LEU A 94 -11.54 -10.36 13.63
C LEU A 94 -11.99 -11.73 14.17
N GLY A 95 -11.09 -12.44 14.85
CA GLY A 95 -11.36 -13.72 15.50
C GLY A 95 -12.47 -13.66 16.53
N GLN A 96 -12.43 -12.66 17.42
CA GLN A 96 -13.39 -12.46 18.51
C GLN A 96 -14.81 -12.12 18.00
N ALA A 97 -14.94 -11.43 16.86
CA ALA A 97 -16.24 -11.06 16.31
C ALA A 97 -16.92 -12.17 15.50
N LEU A 98 -16.18 -13.18 15.03
CA LEU A 98 -16.72 -14.23 14.15
C LEU A 98 -17.85 -15.07 14.78
N PRO A 99 -17.78 -15.53 16.04
CA PRO A 99 -18.82 -16.37 16.63
C PRO A 99 -20.20 -15.73 16.70
N THR A 100 -20.27 -14.40 16.79
CA THR A 100 -21.53 -13.64 16.95
C THR A 100 -21.94 -12.90 15.67
N ALA A 101 -21.14 -12.97 14.61
CA ALA A 101 -21.41 -12.25 13.37
C ALA A 101 -22.56 -12.87 12.57
N LYS A 102 -23.63 -12.09 12.37
CA LYS A 102 -24.76 -12.48 11.50
C LYS A 102 -24.35 -12.69 10.02
N LYS A 103 -23.35 -11.95 9.55
CA LYS A 103 -22.81 -12.01 8.18
C LYS A 103 -21.28 -12.17 8.24
N PRO A 104 -20.76 -13.38 8.49
CA PRO A 104 -19.34 -13.59 8.77
C PRO A 104 -18.44 -13.53 7.52
N ALA A 105 -19.00 -13.55 6.30
CA ALA A 105 -18.22 -13.60 5.07
C ALA A 105 -17.17 -12.49 4.95
N THR A 106 -17.54 -11.24 5.30
CA THR A 106 -16.62 -10.09 5.25
C THR A 106 -15.50 -10.20 6.29
N LEU A 107 -15.81 -10.65 7.51
CA LEU A 107 -14.81 -10.89 8.56
C LEU A 107 -13.83 -12.00 8.15
N LEU A 108 -14.35 -13.10 7.60
CA LEU A 108 -13.53 -14.21 7.08
C LEU A 108 -12.62 -13.74 5.95
N ALA A 109 -13.13 -12.95 5.00
CA ALA A 109 -12.34 -12.40 3.91
C ALA A 109 -11.22 -11.48 4.40
N LYS A 110 -11.52 -10.55 5.31
CA LYS A 110 -10.52 -9.64 5.90
C LYS A 110 -9.45 -10.41 6.69
N ARG A 111 -9.86 -11.41 7.48
CA ARG A 111 -8.93 -12.27 8.23
C ARG A 111 -8.06 -13.12 7.30
N ALA A 112 -8.61 -13.61 6.19
CA ALA A 112 -7.86 -14.35 5.20
C ALA A 112 -6.77 -13.50 4.54
N VAL A 113 -7.07 -12.25 4.19
CA VAL A 113 -6.07 -11.31 3.63
C VAL A 113 -4.96 -11.03 4.64
N LEU A 114 -5.31 -10.83 5.92
CA LEU A 114 -4.31 -10.65 6.97
C LEU A 114 -3.42 -11.90 7.16
N ARG A 115 -4.04 -13.09 7.21
CA ARG A 115 -3.33 -14.37 7.29
C ARG A 115 -2.42 -14.62 6.09
N GLN A 116 -2.83 -14.20 4.90
CA GLN A 116 -1.99 -14.23 3.70
C GLN A 116 -0.73 -13.36 3.91
N SER A 117 -0.88 -12.14 4.42
CA SER A 117 0.25 -11.24 4.71
C SER A 117 1.21 -11.84 5.76
N LEU A 118 0.67 -12.57 6.74
CA LEU A 118 1.40 -13.30 7.78
C LEU A 118 2.02 -14.64 7.30
N GLY A 119 1.77 -15.06 6.05
CA GLY A 119 2.24 -16.35 5.52
C GLY A 119 1.41 -17.57 5.94
N ALA A 120 0.31 -17.38 6.67
CA ALA A 120 -0.60 -18.44 7.12
C ALA A 120 -1.58 -18.86 5.99
N PHE A 121 -1.04 -19.31 4.85
CA PHE A 121 -1.80 -19.55 3.61
C PHE A 121 -2.91 -20.60 3.75
N GLU A 122 -2.68 -21.68 4.49
CA GLU A 122 -3.70 -22.72 4.68
C GLU A 122 -4.91 -22.19 5.46
N ALA A 123 -4.65 -21.45 6.54
CA ALA A 123 -5.68 -20.80 7.34
C ALA A 123 -6.44 -19.73 6.53
N ALA A 124 -5.74 -18.95 5.70
CA ALA A 124 -6.34 -17.98 4.79
C ALA A 124 -7.25 -18.66 3.75
N GLN A 125 -6.80 -19.76 3.13
CA GLN A 125 -7.62 -20.50 2.19
C GLN A 125 -8.84 -21.14 2.85
N LYS A 126 -8.71 -21.64 4.09
CA LYS A 126 -9.85 -22.17 4.86
C LYS A 126 -10.91 -21.08 5.07
N ASP A 127 -10.51 -19.90 5.55
CA ASP A 127 -11.41 -18.77 5.77
C ASP A 127 -12.14 -18.37 4.49
N LEU A 128 -11.44 -18.29 3.35
CA LEU A 128 -12.06 -17.96 2.06
C LEU A 128 -13.02 -19.04 1.57
N ARG A 129 -12.69 -20.32 1.75
CA ARG A 129 -13.62 -21.42 1.41
C ARG A 129 -14.89 -21.33 2.26
N ASP A 130 -14.78 -21.01 3.54
CA ASP A 130 -15.93 -20.84 4.42
C ASP A 130 -16.73 -19.57 4.07
N ALA A 131 -16.06 -18.48 3.69
CA ALA A 131 -16.71 -17.28 3.19
C ALA A 131 -17.51 -17.57 1.89
N ILE A 132 -16.93 -18.31 0.94
CA ILE A 132 -17.60 -18.70 -0.32
C ILE A 132 -18.84 -19.56 -0.06
N LYS A 133 -18.82 -20.45 0.95
CA LYS A 133 -20.03 -21.22 1.33
C LYS A 133 -21.17 -20.31 1.80
N ARG A 134 -20.87 -19.15 2.39
CA ARG A 134 -21.85 -18.18 2.89
C ARG A 134 -22.30 -17.19 1.81
N SER A 135 -21.41 -16.83 0.90
CA SER A 135 -21.65 -15.88 -0.19
C SER A 135 -21.18 -16.45 -1.54
N PRO A 136 -21.90 -17.44 -2.13
CA PRO A 136 -21.40 -18.21 -3.27
C PRO A 136 -21.30 -17.43 -4.58
N THR A 137 -21.87 -16.23 -4.65
CA THR A 137 -21.84 -15.30 -5.79
C THR A 137 -20.96 -14.08 -5.53
N ASP A 138 -20.21 -14.05 -4.44
CA ASP A 138 -19.24 -12.99 -4.19
C ASP A 138 -17.96 -13.28 -4.97
N GLY A 139 -17.76 -12.54 -6.06
CA GLY A 139 -16.62 -12.73 -6.94
C GLY A 139 -15.29 -12.38 -6.30
N GLU A 140 -15.27 -11.48 -5.31
CA GLU A 140 -14.04 -11.12 -4.63
C GLU A 140 -13.45 -12.29 -3.87
N LEU A 141 -14.28 -13.10 -3.22
CA LEU A 141 -13.82 -14.27 -2.48
C LEU A 141 -13.11 -15.28 -3.40
N TYR A 142 -13.61 -15.47 -4.62
CA TYR A 142 -12.95 -16.32 -5.63
C TYR A 142 -11.64 -15.72 -6.12
N ARG A 143 -11.57 -14.40 -6.33
CA ARG A 143 -10.33 -13.70 -6.71
C ARG A 143 -9.26 -13.86 -5.63
N LEU A 144 -9.61 -13.62 -4.37
CA LEU A 144 -8.71 -13.77 -3.23
C LEU A 144 -8.22 -15.22 -3.10
N LEU A 145 -9.13 -16.20 -3.18
CA LEU A 145 -8.75 -17.61 -3.10
C LEU A 145 -7.88 -18.03 -4.29
N GLY A 146 -8.25 -17.59 -5.50
CA GLY A 146 -7.51 -17.87 -6.72
C GLY A 146 -6.08 -17.34 -6.71
N SER A 147 -5.80 -16.26 -5.99
CA SER A 147 -4.45 -15.70 -5.83
C SER A 147 -3.49 -16.61 -5.04
N MET A 148 -4.02 -17.50 -4.19
CA MET A 148 -3.24 -18.46 -3.38
C MET A 148 -3.36 -19.90 -3.87
N HIS A 149 -4.16 -20.14 -4.90
CA HIS A 149 -4.37 -21.46 -5.50
C HIS A 149 -3.50 -21.60 -6.75
N ARG A 150 -3.10 -22.81 -7.16
CA ARG A 150 -2.52 -23.05 -8.51
C ARG A 150 -3.46 -23.96 -9.27
N PHE A 151 -4.06 -23.45 -10.34
CA PHE A 151 -5.08 -24.20 -11.08
C PHE A 151 -4.44 -25.30 -11.93
N LYS A 152 -5.14 -26.44 -12.01
CA LYS A 152 -4.78 -27.60 -12.83
C LYS A 152 -5.93 -27.94 -13.78
N ALA A 153 -5.67 -28.80 -14.77
CA ALA A 153 -6.74 -29.28 -15.65
C ALA A 153 -7.89 -29.89 -14.82
N ASN A 154 -9.13 -29.60 -15.21
CA ASN A 154 -10.36 -30.06 -14.55
C ASN A 154 -10.58 -29.59 -13.09
N ASP A 155 -9.90 -28.52 -12.66
CA ASP A 155 -10.05 -27.98 -11.30
C ASP A 155 -11.52 -27.67 -10.92
N PRO A 156 -12.06 -28.24 -9.82
CA PRO A 156 -13.42 -27.97 -9.36
C PRO A 156 -13.69 -26.49 -9.06
N LEU A 157 -12.69 -25.73 -8.62
CA LEU A 157 -12.83 -24.31 -8.32
C LEU A 157 -13.11 -23.51 -9.59
N LEU A 158 -12.47 -23.85 -10.71
CA LEU A 158 -12.74 -23.22 -12.01
C LEU A 158 -14.19 -23.45 -12.45
N LYS A 159 -14.69 -24.68 -12.32
CA LYS A 159 -16.10 -25.00 -12.61
C LYS A 159 -17.05 -24.19 -11.73
N LYS A 160 -16.75 -24.06 -10.43
CA LYS A 160 -17.54 -23.22 -9.49
C LYS A 160 -17.53 -21.74 -9.89
N MET A 161 -16.37 -21.18 -10.25
CA MET A 161 -16.27 -19.80 -10.72
C MET A 161 -17.13 -19.55 -11.97
N GLN A 162 -17.08 -20.47 -12.94
CA GLN A 162 -17.89 -20.40 -14.15
C GLN A 162 -19.39 -20.49 -13.86
N GLN A 163 -19.81 -21.36 -12.93
CA GLN A 163 -21.21 -21.46 -12.49
C GLN A 163 -21.68 -20.21 -11.76
N ALA A 164 -20.88 -19.68 -10.83
CA ALA A 164 -21.17 -18.43 -10.13
C ALA A 164 -21.31 -17.26 -11.10
N ARG A 165 -20.41 -17.18 -12.09
CA ARG A 165 -20.41 -16.13 -13.11
C ARG A 165 -21.71 -16.06 -13.92
N ARG A 166 -22.35 -17.20 -14.19
CA ARG A 166 -23.64 -17.29 -14.89
C ARG A 166 -24.82 -16.72 -14.08
N LYS A 167 -24.69 -16.63 -12.75
CA LYS A 167 -25.74 -16.13 -11.85
C LYS A 167 -25.64 -14.64 -11.56
N ILE A 168 -24.54 -14.00 -11.98
CA ILE A 168 -24.21 -12.62 -11.61
C ILE A 168 -24.41 -11.71 -12.83
N PRO A 169 -25.03 -10.53 -12.66
CA PRO A 169 -25.19 -9.55 -13.74
C PRO A 169 -23.84 -9.15 -14.36
N ALA A 170 -23.79 -9.11 -15.69
CA ALA A 170 -22.65 -8.55 -16.41
C ALA A 170 -22.43 -7.09 -16.00
N GLY A 171 -21.17 -6.64 -15.95
CA GLY A 171 -20.82 -5.27 -15.58
C GLY A 171 -20.84 -4.97 -14.08
N SER A 172 -21.26 -5.91 -13.21
CA SER A 172 -21.17 -5.74 -11.76
C SER A 172 -19.73 -5.93 -11.24
N ALA A 173 -19.43 -5.40 -10.05
CA ALA A 173 -18.14 -5.62 -9.38
C ALA A 173 -17.87 -7.11 -9.15
N ALA A 174 -18.87 -7.87 -8.68
CA ALA A 174 -18.75 -9.31 -8.48
C ALA A 174 -18.42 -10.06 -9.78
N SER A 175 -18.99 -9.64 -10.92
CA SER A 175 -18.63 -10.17 -12.23
C SER A 175 -17.17 -9.87 -12.58
N ALA A 176 -16.71 -8.62 -12.44
CA ALA A 176 -15.34 -8.24 -12.73
C ALA A 176 -14.32 -9.05 -11.92
N HIS A 177 -14.56 -9.24 -10.61
CA HIS A 177 -13.67 -10.05 -9.77
C HIS A 177 -13.61 -11.52 -10.21
N LEU A 178 -14.73 -12.11 -10.64
CA LEU A 178 -14.73 -13.46 -11.22
C LEU A 178 -13.97 -13.54 -12.54
N GLU A 179 -14.11 -12.53 -13.41
CA GLU A 179 -13.36 -12.49 -14.67
C GLU A 179 -11.84 -12.44 -14.40
N PHE A 180 -11.38 -11.68 -13.40
CA PHE A 180 -9.99 -11.73 -12.95
C PHE A 180 -9.58 -13.12 -12.46
N ALA A 181 -10.41 -13.76 -11.63
CA ALA A 181 -10.12 -15.08 -11.09
C ALA A 181 -10.05 -16.18 -12.17
N ILE A 182 -10.96 -16.12 -13.14
CA ILE A 182 -10.98 -17.02 -14.32
C ILE A 182 -9.78 -16.74 -15.22
N SER A 183 -9.46 -15.48 -15.49
CA SER A 183 -8.26 -15.10 -16.26
C SER A 183 -6.99 -15.70 -15.66
N LYS A 184 -6.85 -15.63 -14.34
CA LYS A 184 -5.74 -16.23 -13.60
C LYS A 184 -5.72 -17.75 -13.73
N ALA A 185 -6.88 -18.42 -13.65
CA ALA A 185 -6.96 -19.86 -13.84
C ALA A 185 -6.54 -20.29 -15.25
N LEU A 186 -6.92 -19.53 -16.28
CA LEU A 186 -6.52 -19.80 -17.66
C LEU A 186 -5.01 -19.54 -17.89
N ASP A 187 -4.42 -18.52 -17.26
CA ASP A 187 -2.97 -18.27 -17.29
C ASP A 187 -2.19 -19.45 -16.68
N ASP A 188 -2.66 -20.00 -15.56
CA ASP A 188 -2.05 -21.19 -14.95
C ASP A 188 -2.11 -22.42 -15.86
N LEU A 189 -3.16 -22.53 -16.68
CA LEU A 189 -3.39 -23.61 -17.65
C LEU A 189 -2.68 -23.39 -18.99
N GLY A 190 -2.03 -22.24 -19.19
CA GLY A 190 -1.35 -21.90 -20.44
C GLY A 190 -2.25 -21.34 -21.55
N ASP A 191 -3.52 -21.07 -21.27
CA ASP A 191 -4.50 -20.54 -22.23
C ASP A 191 -4.46 -19.01 -22.21
N TYR A 192 -3.40 -18.44 -22.77
CA TYR A 192 -3.09 -17.00 -22.66
C TYR A 192 -4.08 -16.11 -23.41
N ASP A 193 -4.58 -16.54 -24.57
CA ASP A 193 -5.54 -15.77 -25.38
C ASP A 193 -6.87 -15.61 -24.64
N ARG A 194 -7.44 -16.72 -24.12
CA ARG A 194 -8.68 -16.64 -23.35
C ARG A 194 -8.44 -15.96 -22.02
N SER A 195 -7.29 -16.18 -21.38
CA SER A 195 -6.89 -15.44 -20.18
C SER A 195 -6.93 -13.93 -20.42
N PHE A 196 -6.34 -13.43 -21.52
CA PHE A 196 -6.33 -12.01 -21.83
C PHE A 196 -7.73 -11.47 -22.15
N LYS A 197 -8.57 -12.23 -22.86
CA LYS A 197 -9.97 -11.84 -23.11
C LYS A 197 -10.74 -11.58 -21.81
N HIS A 198 -10.65 -12.50 -20.84
CA HIS A 198 -11.26 -12.32 -19.53
C HIS A 198 -10.65 -11.12 -18.77
N LEU A 199 -9.33 -10.95 -18.89
CA LEU A 199 -8.60 -9.81 -18.30
C LEU A 199 -9.12 -8.47 -18.84
N THR A 200 -9.22 -8.31 -20.15
CA THR A 200 -9.72 -7.10 -20.81
C THR A 200 -11.16 -6.80 -20.38
N GLN A 201 -12.02 -7.82 -20.30
CA GLN A 201 -13.41 -7.66 -19.85
C GLN A 201 -13.50 -7.20 -18.39
N ALA A 202 -12.69 -7.79 -17.51
CA ALA A 202 -12.62 -7.41 -16.10
C ALA A 202 -12.20 -5.95 -15.94
N ASN A 203 -11.09 -5.57 -16.59
CA ASN A 203 -10.53 -4.22 -16.57
C ASN A 203 -11.50 -3.18 -17.15
N ALA A 204 -12.18 -3.49 -18.28
CA ALA A 204 -13.18 -2.60 -18.86
C ALA A 204 -14.37 -2.36 -17.90
N THR A 205 -14.75 -3.37 -17.12
CA THR A 205 -15.79 -3.23 -16.09
C THR A 205 -15.30 -2.36 -14.93
N MET A 206 -14.08 -2.62 -14.42
CA MET A 206 -13.49 -1.82 -13.34
C MET A 206 -13.35 -0.34 -13.71
N ARG A 207 -12.92 -0.05 -14.95
CA ARG A 207 -12.80 1.33 -15.45
C ARG A 207 -14.14 2.07 -15.51
N LYS A 208 -15.24 1.36 -15.79
CA LYS A 208 -16.60 1.95 -15.76
C LYS A 208 -17.07 2.21 -14.34
N LEU A 209 -16.78 1.30 -13.41
CA LEU A 209 -17.13 1.44 -11.99
C LEU A 209 -16.29 2.49 -11.27
N HIS A 210 -15.04 2.70 -11.73
CA HIS A 210 -14.09 3.62 -11.13
C HIS A 210 -13.41 4.47 -12.23
N PRO A 211 -14.08 5.55 -12.68
CA PRO A 211 -13.53 6.44 -13.70
C PRO A 211 -12.17 7.01 -13.31
N TYR A 212 -11.27 7.14 -14.29
CA TYR A 212 -9.93 7.68 -14.14
C TYR A 212 -9.68 8.79 -15.17
N SER A 213 -9.07 9.89 -14.74
CA SER A 213 -8.58 10.95 -15.62
C SER A 213 -7.06 10.99 -15.61
N ALA A 214 -6.45 10.66 -16.74
CA ALA A 214 -5.01 10.79 -16.91
C ALA A 214 -4.56 12.25 -16.85
N GLN A 215 -5.37 13.19 -17.34
CA GLN A 215 -5.02 14.62 -17.33
C GLN A 215 -4.86 15.15 -15.90
N VAL A 216 -5.79 14.80 -15.00
CA VAL A 216 -5.68 15.19 -13.58
C VAL A 216 -4.38 14.69 -12.94
N ARG A 217 -3.92 13.50 -13.34
CA ARG A 217 -2.66 12.94 -12.85
C ARG A 217 -1.45 13.68 -13.41
N ASP A 218 -1.46 13.99 -14.69
CA ASP A 218 -0.38 14.73 -15.35
C ASP A 218 -0.25 16.14 -14.76
N ASP A 219 -1.38 16.84 -14.57
CA ASP A 219 -1.42 18.16 -13.95
C ASP A 219 -0.88 18.10 -12.51
N GLN A 220 -1.27 17.07 -11.74
CA GLN A 220 -0.74 16.83 -10.40
C GLN A 220 0.78 16.64 -10.42
N LEU A 221 1.30 15.84 -11.34
CA LEU A 221 2.74 15.59 -11.45
C LEU A 221 3.52 16.86 -11.79
N ALA A 222 2.99 17.66 -12.73
CA ALA A 222 3.56 18.95 -13.11
C ALA A 222 3.61 19.92 -11.92
N ARG A 223 2.51 20.03 -11.15
CA ARG A 223 2.46 20.85 -9.93
C ARG A 223 3.49 20.41 -8.89
N TYR A 224 3.63 19.09 -8.66
CA TYR A 224 4.65 18.56 -7.75
C TYR A 224 6.08 18.94 -8.18
N LYS A 225 6.42 18.77 -9.47
CA LYS A 225 7.74 19.16 -10.00
C LYS A 225 7.99 20.65 -9.82
N GLN A 226 7.01 21.49 -10.17
CA GLN A 226 7.13 22.94 -10.05
C GLN A 226 7.31 23.37 -8.59
N ALA A 227 6.42 22.92 -7.70
CA ALA A 227 6.42 23.33 -6.30
C ALA A 227 7.68 22.90 -5.54
N LEU A 228 8.28 21.77 -5.93
CA LEU A 228 9.48 21.23 -5.27
C LEU A 228 10.78 21.57 -6.01
N SER A 229 10.72 22.31 -7.13
CA SER A 229 11.93 22.76 -7.85
C SER A 229 12.73 23.83 -7.11
N THR A 230 12.10 24.51 -6.15
CA THR A 230 12.68 25.62 -5.37
C THR A 230 13.16 25.20 -3.98
N LEU A 231 13.34 23.89 -3.75
CA LEU A 231 13.86 23.38 -2.49
C LEU A 231 15.26 23.94 -2.19
N PRO A 232 15.57 24.20 -0.90
CA PRO A 232 16.91 24.62 -0.53
C PRO A 232 17.93 23.52 -0.81
N HIS A 233 19.11 23.92 -1.31
CA HIS A 233 20.18 22.99 -1.70
C HIS A 233 20.92 22.40 -0.49
N ALA A 234 20.95 23.12 0.64
CA ALA A 234 21.60 22.69 1.86
C ALA A 234 20.56 22.28 2.91
N PRO A 235 20.79 21.20 3.68
CA PRO A 235 19.90 20.82 4.77
C PRO A 235 19.96 21.84 5.90
N ALA A 236 18.88 21.90 6.70
CA ALA A 236 18.84 22.74 7.89
C ALA A 236 19.93 22.32 8.87
N ALA A 237 20.58 23.28 9.54
CA ALA A 237 21.56 22.97 10.58
C ALA A 237 20.94 22.15 11.74
N THR A 238 19.62 22.29 11.95
CA THR A 238 18.84 21.56 12.93
C THR A 238 18.17 20.30 12.36
N ALA A 239 18.47 19.87 11.14
CA ALA A 239 17.76 18.75 10.52
C ALA A 239 17.85 17.44 11.33
N SER A 240 16.80 16.62 11.21
CA SER A 240 16.75 15.30 11.87
C SER A 240 17.89 14.41 11.37
N LYS A 241 18.46 13.62 12.30
CA LYS A 241 19.52 12.65 11.99
C LYS A 241 18.99 11.30 11.49
N ALA A 242 17.67 11.11 11.47
CA ALA A 242 17.05 9.86 11.02
C ALA A 242 17.49 9.52 9.59
N ALA A 243 17.79 8.24 9.36
CA ALA A 243 18.36 7.74 8.11
C ALA A 243 17.48 6.64 7.46
N PRO A 244 16.18 6.89 7.21
CA PRO A 244 15.31 5.89 6.61
C PRO A 244 15.75 5.54 5.18
N ILE A 245 15.38 4.35 4.72
CA ILE A 245 15.60 3.91 3.33
C ILE A 245 14.24 3.90 2.63
N PHE A 246 13.98 4.91 1.81
CA PHE A 246 12.78 4.94 1.00
C PHE A 246 12.92 3.99 -0.20
N VAL A 247 11.99 3.05 -0.35
CA VAL A 247 11.94 2.14 -1.49
C VAL A 247 10.70 2.46 -2.31
N THR A 248 10.90 3.13 -3.44
CA THR A 248 9.82 3.65 -4.27
C THR A 248 9.89 3.09 -5.69
N GLY A 249 8.84 3.28 -6.48
CA GLY A 249 8.68 2.61 -7.77
C GLY A 249 7.23 2.56 -8.20
N LEU A 250 6.98 2.19 -9.45
CA LEU A 250 5.61 1.88 -9.88
C LEU A 250 5.04 0.72 -9.05
N PRO A 251 3.71 0.67 -8.80
CA PRO A 251 3.11 -0.53 -8.25
C PRO A 251 3.50 -1.74 -9.12
N ARG A 252 3.82 -2.88 -8.48
CA ARG A 252 4.23 -4.12 -9.16
C ARG A 252 5.59 -4.08 -9.89
N SER A 253 6.43 -3.07 -9.65
CA SER A 253 7.79 -2.98 -10.21
C SER A 253 8.79 -3.95 -9.56
N GLY A 254 8.59 -4.33 -8.29
CA GLY A 254 9.56 -5.13 -7.55
C GLY A 254 10.00 -4.51 -6.23
N THR A 255 9.44 -3.34 -5.85
CA THR A 255 9.73 -2.67 -4.57
C THR A 255 9.61 -3.57 -3.34
N THR A 256 8.66 -4.50 -3.33
CA THR A 256 8.54 -5.48 -2.23
C THR A 256 9.74 -6.42 -2.14
N LEU A 257 10.30 -6.86 -3.27
CA LEU A 257 11.50 -7.71 -3.27
C LEU A 257 12.71 -6.93 -2.77
N VAL A 258 12.91 -5.70 -3.25
CA VAL A 258 13.99 -4.82 -2.79
C VAL A 258 13.88 -4.53 -1.29
N GLU A 259 12.67 -4.26 -0.79
CA GLU A 259 12.46 -4.10 0.64
C GLU A 259 12.74 -5.39 1.42
N GLN A 260 12.39 -6.57 0.90
CA GLN A 260 12.71 -7.85 1.54
C GLN A 260 14.21 -8.10 1.64
N ILE A 261 14.96 -7.80 0.57
CA ILE A 261 16.43 -7.87 0.56
C ILE A 261 17.02 -6.94 1.61
N LEU A 262 16.62 -5.66 1.62
CA LEU A 262 17.10 -4.68 2.58
C LEU A 262 16.76 -5.06 4.02
N SER A 263 15.53 -5.49 4.26
CA SER A 263 15.05 -5.87 5.62
C SER A 263 15.42 -7.29 6.05
N ALA A 264 16.19 -8.03 5.25
CA ALA A 264 16.89 -9.21 5.71
C ALA A 264 18.19 -8.84 6.43
N HIS A 265 18.72 -7.63 6.21
CA HIS A 265 19.86 -7.11 6.94
C HIS A 265 19.50 -6.93 8.44
N PRO A 266 20.36 -7.33 9.38
CA PRO A 266 20.05 -7.30 10.82
C PRO A 266 19.73 -5.89 11.36
N ASP A 267 20.34 -4.85 10.78
CA ASP A 267 20.10 -3.45 11.17
C ASP A 267 18.89 -2.78 10.49
N VAL A 268 18.11 -3.49 9.68
CA VAL A 268 17.04 -2.87 8.88
C VAL A 268 15.68 -3.51 9.18
N THR A 269 14.77 -2.68 9.69
CA THR A 269 13.37 -3.05 9.85
C THR A 269 12.56 -2.73 8.58
N GLY A 270 11.79 -3.70 8.11
CA GLY A 270 10.82 -3.53 7.02
C GLY A 270 9.60 -2.73 7.46
N GLY A 271 9.45 -1.47 7.02
CA GLY A 271 8.34 -0.59 7.46
C GLY A 271 7.05 -0.74 6.64
N GLY A 272 7.13 -1.31 5.43
CA GLY A 272 5.99 -1.43 4.52
C GLY A 272 5.60 -0.09 3.90
N GLU A 273 4.34 0.01 3.45
CA GLU A 273 3.77 1.29 2.99
C GLU A 273 3.32 2.11 4.19
N MET A 274 4.18 2.96 4.73
CA MET A 274 3.86 3.76 5.91
C MET A 274 2.99 4.99 5.58
N ALA A 275 3.19 5.60 4.41
CA ALA A 275 2.52 6.84 3.96
C ALA A 275 2.64 8.06 4.92
N ILE A 276 3.44 7.95 5.99
CA ILE A 276 3.61 8.98 7.04
C ILE A 276 4.17 10.27 6.44
N PHE A 277 5.27 10.17 5.68
CA PHE A 277 5.97 11.36 5.16
C PHE A 277 5.05 12.24 4.31
N GLY A 278 4.31 11.64 3.37
CA GLY A 278 3.42 12.39 2.49
C GLY A 278 2.26 13.06 3.23
N GLY A 279 1.78 12.47 4.32
CA GLY A 279 0.78 13.09 5.20
C GLY A 279 1.33 14.30 5.93
N LEU A 280 2.45 14.11 6.63
CA LEU A 280 3.13 15.18 7.37
C LEU A 280 3.59 16.32 6.46
N MET A 281 4.07 16.02 5.26
CA MET A 281 4.46 17.03 4.28
C MET A 281 3.29 17.94 3.92
N ARG A 282 2.10 17.37 3.67
CA ARG A 282 0.90 18.18 3.36
C ARG A 282 0.46 19.05 4.54
N GLU A 283 0.60 18.55 5.75
CA GLU A 283 0.26 19.29 6.98
C GLU A 283 1.26 20.41 7.29
N THR A 284 2.54 20.16 7.08
CA THR A 284 3.62 21.08 7.49
C THR A 284 4.00 22.06 6.39
N LEU A 285 4.18 21.59 5.15
CA LEU A 285 4.61 22.40 4.03
C LEU A 285 3.43 22.94 3.21
N GLY A 286 2.28 22.26 3.26
CA GLY A 286 1.16 22.46 2.34
C GLY A 286 1.07 21.37 1.26
N ASP A 287 -0.03 21.32 0.51
CA ASP A 287 -0.22 20.35 -0.58
C ASP A 287 0.44 20.84 -1.88
N PRO A 288 1.43 20.12 -2.45
CA PRO A 288 2.01 20.52 -3.73
C PRO A 288 1.03 20.48 -4.91
N ALA A 289 -0.12 19.80 -4.77
CA ALA A 289 -1.20 19.87 -5.76
C ALA A 289 -2.19 21.01 -5.49
N GLY A 290 -2.12 21.68 -4.34
CA GLY A 290 -2.99 22.79 -3.98
C GLY A 290 -2.62 24.10 -4.68
N ASP A 291 -3.42 25.14 -4.45
CA ASP A 291 -3.20 26.46 -5.03
C ASP A 291 -2.33 27.37 -4.12
N ALA A 292 -2.21 27.02 -2.84
CA ALA A 292 -1.35 27.74 -1.89
C ALA A 292 0.13 27.35 -2.08
N PRO A 293 1.08 28.30 -1.97
CA PRO A 293 2.50 28.00 -2.04
C PRO A 293 2.95 27.14 -0.86
N LEU A 294 4.00 26.34 -1.07
CA LEU A 294 4.60 25.56 0.00
C LEU A 294 5.47 26.43 0.92
N ASP A 295 5.42 26.18 2.23
CA ASP A 295 6.40 26.69 3.18
C ASP A 295 7.66 25.80 3.18
N LEU A 296 8.66 26.20 2.41
CA LEU A 296 9.92 25.49 2.25
C LEU A 296 11.07 26.10 3.08
N THR A 297 10.75 26.82 4.15
CA THR A 297 11.77 27.36 5.06
C THR A 297 12.54 26.23 5.75
N GLN A 298 13.80 26.51 6.13
CA GLN A 298 14.64 25.53 6.83
C GLN A 298 14.03 25.08 8.17
N GLU A 299 13.33 25.97 8.86
CA GLU A 299 12.61 25.65 10.10
C GLU A 299 11.49 24.64 9.85
N THR A 300 10.63 24.89 8.86
CA THR A 300 9.50 24.02 8.55
C THR A 300 9.95 22.65 8.01
N LEU A 301 11.00 22.60 7.19
CA LEU A 301 11.61 21.35 6.73
C LEU A 301 12.23 20.54 7.89
N SER A 302 12.91 21.22 8.82
CA SER A 302 13.46 20.59 10.02
C SER A 302 12.34 20.01 10.90
N LYS A 303 11.23 20.75 11.07
CA LYS A 303 10.04 20.29 11.79
C LYS A 303 9.44 19.04 11.15
N LEU A 304 9.30 19.02 9.82
CA LEU A 304 8.84 17.83 9.09
C LEU A 304 9.75 16.61 9.32
N GLY A 305 11.07 16.81 9.25
CA GLY A 305 12.05 15.73 9.46
C GLY A 305 11.95 15.11 10.86
N HIS A 306 11.79 15.93 11.91
CA HIS A 306 11.60 15.44 13.27
C HIS A 306 10.25 14.75 13.46
N ALA A 307 9.16 15.35 12.95
CA ALA A 307 7.84 14.75 13.04
C ALA A 307 7.78 13.36 12.38
N TYR A 308 8.46 13.20 11.24
CA TYR A 308 8.59 11.89 10.59
C TYR A 308 9.41 10.92 11.46
N ALA A 309 10.55 11.35 11.99
CA ALA A 309 11.40 10.51 12.84
C ALA A 309 10.67 10.03 14.10
N ASP A 310 9.93 10.91 14.77
CA ASP A 310 9.13 10.59 15.95
C ASP A 310 8.01 9.60 15.63
N ALA A 311 7.31 9.81 14.50
CA ALA A 311 6.25 8.89 14.06
C ALA A 311 6.79 7.50 13.71
N VAL A 312 7.96 7.42 13.07
CA VAL A 312 8.63 6.15 12.77
C VAL A 312 9.10 5.49 14.06
N ALA A 313 9.71 6.22 15.00
CA ALA A 313 10.13 5.68 16.28
C ALA A 313 8.93 5.15 17.11
N MET A 314 7.77 5.82 17.02
CA MET A 314 6.55 5.34 17.68
C MET A 314 6.04 4.02 17.08
N ARG A 315 6.13 3.86 15.76
CA ARG A 315 5.71 2.64 15.05
C ARG A 315 6.73 1.50 15.19
N HIS A 316 8.02 1.83 15.23
CA HIS A 316 9.15 0.91 15.24
C HIS A 316 10.18 1.30 16.33
N PRO A 317 9.82 1.18 17.63
CA PRO A 317 10.62 1.73 18.74
C PRO A 317 12.00 1.08 18.90
N SER A 318 12.16 -0.16 18.41
CA SER A 318 13.42 -0.90 18.49
C SER A 318 14.24 -0.86 17.19
N ALA A 319 13.77 -0.17 16.15
CA ALA A 319 14.44 -0.16 14.87
C ALA A 319 15.60 0.86 14.85
N SER A 320 16.80 0.40 14.54
CA SER A 320 17.95 1.27 14.24
C SER A 320 17.77 1.98 12.91
N ARG A 321 17.27 1.25 11.90
CA ARG A 321 16.96 1.78 10.58
C ARG A 321 15.67 1.18 10.04
N VAL A 322 14.89 1.97 9.32
CA VAL A 322 13.58 1.56 8.78
C VAL A 322 13.52 1.83 7.28
N THR A 323 12.94 0.89 6.54
CA THR A 323 12.54 1.12 5.16
C THR A 323 11.13 1.72 5.10
N ASP A 324 10.92 2.72 4.25
CA ASP A 324 9.58 3.18 3.86
C ASP A 324 9.33 2.82 2.40
N LYS A 325 8.47 1.81 2.17
CA LYS A 325 8.17 1.27 0.84
C LYS A 325 6.96 1.99 0.21
N SER A 326 6.73 3.25 0.56
CA SER A 326 5.68 4.07 -0.06
C SER A 326 6.02 4.40 -1.51
N ILE A 327 5.23 3.86 -2.44
CA ILE A 327 5.40 4.09 -3.89
C ILE A 327 5.18 5.55 -4.32
N GLN A 328 4.57 6.37 -3.45
CA GLN A 328 4.32 7.78 -3.71
C GLN A 328 5.56 8.66 -3.49
N THR A 329 6.60 8.15 -2.80
CA THR A 329 7.82 8.93 -2.49
C THR A 329 8.48 9.48 -3.75
N ALA A 330 8.39 8.78 -4.89
CA ALA A 330 8.89 9.28 -6.16
C ALA A 330 8.28 10.65 -6.56
N SER A 331 7.07 10.98 -6.12
CA SER A 331 6.47 12.29 -6.40
C SER A 331 7.13 13.43 -5.62
N TYR A 332 7.69 13.16 -4.44
CA TYR A 332 8.16 14.17 -3.49
C TYR A 332 9.56 13.87 -2.93
N ALA A 333 10.41 13.18 -3.70
CA ALA A 333 11.75 12.76 -3.28
C ALA A 333 12.63 13.94 -2.83
N GLY A 334 12.49 15.12 -3.45
CA GLY A 334 13.18 16.34 -3.01
C GLY A 334 12.81 16.77 -1.59
N ALA A 335 11.53 16.73 -1.22
CA ALA A 335 11.11 17.09 0.14
C ALA A 335 11.70 16.12 1.17
N VAL A 336 11.77 14.82 0.83
CA VAL A 336 12.46 13.82 1.66
C VAL A 336 13.94 14.18 1.84
N ALA A 337 14.65 14.45 0.74
CA ALA A 337 16.08 14.77 0.80
C ALA A 337 16.36 16.05 1.61
N ALA A 338 15.50 17.06 1.52
CA ALA A 338 15.63 18.31 2.25
C ALA A 338 15.31 18.17 3.75
N ALA A 339 14.28 17.40 4.12
CA ALA A 339 13.86 17.23 5.51
C ALA A 339 14.68 16.15 6.26
N LEU A 340 15.24 15.17 5.54
CA LEU A 340 15.94 14.01 6.10
C LEU A 340 17.29 13.82 5.39
N PRO A 341 18.34 14.57 5.79
CA PRO A 341 19.65 14.59 5.12
C PRO A 341 20.40 13.25 5.13
N ASN A 342 19.97 12.26 5.91
CA ASN A 342 20.56 10.91 5.92
C ASN A 342 19.67 9.84 5.24
N ALA A 343 18.51 10.21 4.68
CA ALA A 343 17.62 9.28 3.99
C ALA A 343 18.09 8.86 2.58
N ARG A 344 18.13 7.56 2.29
CA ARG A 344 18.39 7.06 0.93
C ARG A 344 17.09 6.80 0.19
N ILE A 345 17.06 7.05 -1.12
CA ILE A 345 15.88 6.83 -1.96
C ILE A 345 16.26 5.86 -3.08
N ILE A 346 15.70 4.66 -3.01
CA ILE A 346 15.90 3.59 -3.99
C ILE A 346 14.64 3.49 -4.84
N VAL A 347 14.78 3.74 -6.13
CA VAL A 347 13.73 3.67 -7.13
C VAL A 347 13.85 2.33 -7.87
N VAL A 348 12.81 1.51 -7.79
CA VAL A 348 12.76 0.25 -8.54
C VAL A 348 12.07 0.47 -9.88
N ARG A 349 12.81 0.22 -10.96
CA ARG A 349 12.31 0.20 -12.33
C ARG A 349 12.19 -1.23 -12.83
N ARG A 350 11.28 -1.43 -13.77
CA ARG A 350 10.96 -2.73 -14.35
C ARG A 350 10.59 -2.55 -15.79
N ASN A 351 10.85 -3.56 -16.62
CA ASN A 351 10.36 -3.61 -17.99
C ASN A 351 8.89 -3.17 -18.10
N PRO A 352 8.57 -2.18 -18.97
CA PRO A 352 7.24 -1.58 -19.01
C PRO A 352 6.13 -2.56 -19.38
N HIS A 353 6.40 -3.55 -20.25
CA HIS A 353 5.45 -4.61 -20.60
C HIS A 353 5.22 -5.57 -19.42
N GLY A 354 6.30 -5.96 -18.75
CA GLY A 354 6.26 -6.77 -17.53
C GLY A 354 5.43 -6.12 -16.42
N ASN A 355 5.66 -4.83 -16.20
CA ASN A 355 4.90 -4.05 -15.24
C ASN A 355 3.43 -3.88 -15.67
N ALA A 356 3.17 -3.54 -16.93
CA ALA A 356 1.81 -3.36 -17.45
C ALA A 356 0.95 -4.61 -17.34
N LEU A 357 1.47 -5.78 -17.73
CA LEU A 357 0.76 -7.04 -17.55
C LEU A 357 0.51 -7.33 -16.07
N SER A 358 1.48 -7.02 -15.20
CA SER A 358 1.28 -7.21 -13.77
C SER A 358 0.22 -6.26 -13.20
N LEU A 359 0.10 -5.03 -13.68
CA LEU A 359 -0.91 -4.05 -13.27
C LEU A 359 -2.30 -4.47 -13.73
N LEU A 360 -2.44 -4.86 -15.00
CA LEU A 360 -3.69 -5.33 -15.60
C LEU A 360 -4.29 -6.55 -14.91
N ARG A 361 -3.51 -7.28 -14.09
CA ARG A 361 -3.93 -8.49 -13.36
C ARG A 361 -4.44 -8.24 -11.95
N GLN A 362 -4.42 -7.00 -11.48
CA GLN A 362 -4.73 -6.71 -10.08
C GLN A 362 -6.02 -5.91 -9.93
N VAL A 363 -6.65 -6.12 -8.77
CA VAL A 363 -7.66 -5.20 -8.23
C VAL A 363 -6.99 -4.49 -7.06
N PHE A 364 -6.82 -3.18 -7.19
CA PHE A 364 -6.26 -2.34 -6.14
C PHE A 364 -7.34 -1.92 -5.14
N GLN A 365 -6.91 -1.40 -3.99
CA GLN A 365 -7.83 -0.81 -3.03
C GLN A 365 -8.69 0.29 -3.69
N PRO A 366 -9.95 0.47 -3.26
CA PRO A 366 -10.84 1.50 -3.82
C PRO A 366 -10.17 2.88 -3.88
N GLY A 367 -10.29 3.56 -5.02
CA GLY A 367 -9.70 4.88 -5.25
C GLY A 367 -8.19 4.92 -5.48
N LYS A 368 -7.48 3.78 -5.41
CA LYS A 368 -6.03 3.70 -5.64
C LYS A 368 -5.71 3.11 -7.01
N GLN A 369 -4.63 3.60 -7.64
CA GLN A 369 -4.05 3.05 -8.88
C GLN A 369 -5.06 2.86 -10.03
N LEU A 370 -6.05 3.75 -10.18
CA LEU A 370 -7.15 3.60 -11.13
C LEU A 370 -6.72 3.55 -12.61
N PHE A 371 -5.51 4.04 -12.92
CA PHE A 371 -4.91 3.92 -14.26
C PHE A 371 -4.64 2.46 -14.68
N SER A 372 -4.53 1.53 -13.72
CA SER A 372 -4.12 0.14 -13.96
C SER A 372 -5.10 -0.68 -14.81
N TYR A 373 -6.32 -0.18 -15.02
CA TYR A 373 -7.37 -0.87 -15.75
C TYR A 373 -7.36 -0.61 -17.27
N ASN A 374 -6.35 0.09 -17.80
CA ASN A 374 -6.22 0.34 -19.23
C ASN A 374 -4.75 0.47 -19.66
N LEU A 375 -4.36 -0.22 -20.74
CA LEU A 375 -2.97 -0.21 -21.20
C LEU A 375 -2.48 1.19 -21.62
N LYS A 376 -3.32 2.03 -22.25
CA LYS A 376 -2.92 3.40 -22.63
C LYS A 376 -2.69 4.26 -21.39
N ASP A 377 -3.56 4.13 -20.39
CA ASP A 377 -3.46 4.86 -19.12
C ASP A 377 -2.22 4.39 -18.34
N ILE A 378 -1.91 3.09 -18.32
CA ILE A 378 -0.68 2.53 -17.75
C ILE A 378 0.57 3.11 -18.41
N LEU A 379 0.64 3.08 -19.74
CA LEU A 379 1.82 3.58 -20.48
C LEU A 379 2.01 5.09 -20.27
N ARG A 380 0.92 5.87 -20.18
CA ARG A 380 1.00 7.30 -19.86
C ARG A 380 1.52 7.52 -18.43
N TYR A 381 1.03 6.74 -17.47
CA TYR A 381 1.51 6.79 -16.09
C TYR A 381 2.99 6.39 -15.96
N GLN A 382 3.42 5.36 -16.69
CA GLN A 382 4.82 4.92 -16.75
C GLN A 382 5.74 6.05 -17.24
N ARG A 383 5.37 6.73 -18.33
CA ARG A 383 6.13 7.89 -18.84
C ARG A 383 6.23 9.01 -17.81
N GLY A 384 5.11 9.42 -17.22
CA GLY A 384 5.13 10.47 -16.19
C GLY A 384 6.00 10.08 -14.99
N PHE A 385 5.95 8.81 -14.56
CA PHE A 385 6.82 8.30 -13.52
C PHE A 385 8.31 8.38 -13.92
N ASP A 386 8.66 7.92 -15.12
CA ASP A 386 10.03 7.98 -15.64
C ASP A 386 10.55 9.42 -15.73
N ASP A 387 9.71 10.36 -16.19
CA ASP A 387 10.05 11.77 -16.25
C ASP A 387 10.29 12.36 -14.85
N MET A 388 9.60 11.87 -13.83
CA MET A 388 9.79 12.29 -12.44
C MET A 388 11.07 11.71 -11.85
N VAL A 389 11.35 10.44 -12.13
CA VAL A 389 12.62 9.80 -11.72
C VAL A 389 13.81 10.51 -12.35
N ALA A 390 13.75 10.81 -13.65
CA ALA A 390 14.81 11.54 -14.35
C ALA A 390 15.06 12.93 -13.75
N PHE A 391 13.99 13.66 -13.41
CA PHE A 391 14.09 14.95 -12.72
C PHE A 391 14.83 14.84 -11.38
N TRP A 392 14.52 13.82 -10.57
CA TRP A 392 15.17 13.61 -9.28
C TRP A 392 16.60 13.08 -9.39
N GLN A 393 16.91 12.22 -10.36
CA GLN A 393 18.29 11.77 -10.57
C GLN A 393 19.20 12.93 -11.00
N ALA A 394 18.68 13.88 -11.80
CA ALA A 394 19.43 15.06 -12.21
C ALA A 394 19.69 16.04 -11.07
N THR A 395 18.76 16.17 -10.12
CA THR A 395 18.83 17.13 -9.01
C THR A 395 19.42 16.54 -7.72
N LEU A 396 19.35 15.23 -7.55
CA LEU A 396 19.76 14.50 -6.34
C LEU A 396 20.57 13.22 -6.68
N PRO A 397 21.65 13.31 -7.49
CA PRO A 397 22.37 12.14 -8.01
C PRO A 397 22.94 11.24 -6.90
N ASP A 398 23.31 11.82 -5.75
CA ASP A 398 23.88 11.07 -4.62
C ASP A 398 22.82 10.44 -3.70
N ARG A 399 21.53 10.70 -3.95
CA ARG A 399 20.42 10.32 -3.03
C ARG A 399 19.37 9.44 -3.67
N VAL A 400 19.17 9.58 -4.98
CA VAL A 400 18.14 8.89 -5.74
C VAL A 400 18.80 7.88 -6.66
N HIS A 401 18.79 6.62 -6.22
CA HIS A 401 19.40 5.51 -6.93
C HIS A 401 18.34 4.67 -7.63
N VAL A 402 18.63 4.20 -8.84
CA VAL A 402 17.73 3.33 -9.61
C VAL A 402 18.24 1.90 -9.58
N VAL A 403 17.33 0.97 -9.29
CA VAL A 403 17.57 -0.47 -9.37
C VAL A 403 16.63 -1.05 -10.43
N GLU A 404 17.23 -1.66 -11.45
CA GLU A 404 16.50 -2.36 -12.50
C GLU A 404 16.13 -3.78 -12.04
N TYR A 405 14.82 -4.06 -11.98
CA TYR A 405 14.29 -5.35 -11.52
C TYR A 405 14.85 -6.53 -12.33
N GLU A 406 14.93 -6.40 -13.65
CA GLU A 406 15.45 -7.45 -14.53
C GLU A 406 16.91 -7.78 -14.23
N THR A 407 17.73 -6.79 -13.88
CA THR A 407 19.13 -6.98 -13.47
C THR A 407 19.18 -7.69 -12.12
N LEU A 408 18.40 -7.20 -11.14
CA LEU A 408 18.33 -7.77 -9.79
C LEU A 408 18.03 -9.27 -9.80
N VAL A 409 17.06 -9.72 -10.61
CA VAL A 409 16.67 -11.14 -10.62
C VAL A 409 17.57 -12.03 -11.48
N ARG A 410 18.42 -11.45 -12.33
CA ARG A 410 19.39 -12.20 -13.16
C ARG A 410 20.77 -12.26 -12.52
N GLU A 411 21.14 -11.22 -11.79
CA GLU A 411 22.44 -11.04 -11.13
C GLU A 411 22.23 -10.66 -9.66
N PRO A 412 21.60 -11.55 -8.85
CA PRO A 412 21.18 -11.21 -7.49
C PRO A 412 22.33 -10.86 -6.56
N ASP A 413 23.48 -11.53 -6.67
CA ASP A 413 24.65 -11.24 -5.82
C ASP A 413 25.20 -9.83 -6.06
N ALA A 414 25.61 -9.55 -7.30
CA ALA A 414 26.19 -8.26 -7.67
C ALA A 414 25.21 -7.10 -7.44
N THR A 415 23.94 -7.29 -7.79
CA THR A 415 22.93 -6.23 -7.63
C THR A 415 22.58 -6.00 -6.15
N THR A 416 22.56 -7.05 -5.32
CA THR A 416 22.33 -6.89 -3.87
C THR A 416 23.47 -6.16 -3.19
N ARG A 417 24.74 -6.43 -3.56
CA ARG A 417 25.90 -5.68 -3.06
C ARG A 417 25.76 -4.19 -3.37
N ALA A 418 25.52 -3.86 -4.65
CA ALA A 418 25.34 -2.48 -5.08
C ALA A 418 24.14 -1.80 -4.38
N LEU A 419 23.06 -2.54 -4.14
CA LEU A 419 21.88 -2.06 -3.41
C LEU A 419 22.22 -1.70 -1.95
N LEU A 420 23.01 -2.51 -1.26
CA LEU A 420 23.44 -2.21 0.11
C LEU A 420 24.37 -1.00 0.15
N ASP A 421 25.29 -0.87 -0.82
CA ASP A 421 26.15 0.30 -0.95
C ASP A 421 25.34 1.59 -1.17
N MET A 422 24.35 1.56 -2.09
CA MET A 422 23.41 2.68 -2.31
C MET A 422 22.60 3.03 -1.06
N ALA A 423 22.39 2.05 -0.19
CA ALA A 423 21.69 2.22 1.07
C ALA A 423 22.63 2.62 2.22
N ASP A 424 23.94 2.78 2.04
CA ASP A 424 24.92 2.90 3.14
C ASP A 424 24.77 1.78 4.19
N LEU A 425 24.70 0.53 3.74
CA LEU A 425 24.67 -0.64 4.61
C LEU A 425 25.93 -1.48 4.39
N PRO A 426 26.52 -2.05 5.45
CA PRO A 426 27.56 -3.05 5.27
C PRO A 426 26.98 -4.29 4.58
N TRP A 427 27.87 -5.10 4.01
CA TRP A 427 27.47 -6.39 3.46
C TRP A 427 26.97 -7.33 4.56
N ASP A 428 25.82 -7.97 4.32
CA ASP A 428 25.32 -9.10 5.10
C ASP A 428 24.76 -10.17 4.14
N ASP A 429 25.15 -11.43 4.37
CA ASP A 429 24.77 -12.56 3.52
C ASP A 429 23.26 -12.84 3.54
N ALA A 430 22.57 -12.50 4.63
CA ALA A 430 21.12 -12.66 4.75
C ALA A 430 20.35 -11.91 3.64
N CYS A 431 20.94 -10.84 3.09
CA CYS A 431 20.35 -10.07 2.00
C CYS A 431 20.24 -10.87 0.68
N LEU A 432 20.99 -11.96 0.51
CA LEU A 432 20.84 -12.87 -0.64
C LEU A 432 19.72 -13.90 -0.47
N HIS A 433 19.18 -14.03 0.74
CA HIS A 433 18.15 -14.99 1.10
C HIS A 433 16.87 -14.30 1.61
N PRO A 434 16.27 -13.37 0.82
CA PRO A 434 15.06 -12.66 1.25
C PRO A 434 13.87 -13.58 1.52
N GLU A 435 13.86 -14.81 0.98
CA GLU A 435 12.84 -15.82 1.26
C GLU A 435 12.80 -16.29 2.72
N ASP A 436 13.93 -16.20 3.43
CA ASP A 436 14.04 -16.59 4.84
C ASP A 436 13.53 -15.49 5.79
N ASN A 437 13.26 -14.29 5.25
CA ASN A 437 12.70 -13.19 6.01
C ASN A 437 11.23 -13.49 6.41
N THR A 438 11.03 -13.79 7.69
CA THR A 438 9.73 -14.19 8.22
C THR A 438 8.76 -13.03 8.45
N ARG A 439 9.15 -11.78 8.16
CA ARG A 439 8.27 -10.62 8.41
C ARG A 439 6.97 -10.71 7.65
N ALA A 440 5.96 -9.99 8.13
CA ALA A 440 4.72 -9.85 7.41
C ALA A 440 4.90 -9.00 6.14
N VAL A 441 4.21 -9.37 5.07
CA VAL A 441 4.26 -8.67 3.79
C VAL A 441 2.86 -8.29 3.34
N GLN A 442 2.48 -7.03 3.57
CA GLN A 442 1.15 -6.51 3.25
C GLN A 442 1.09 -5.96 1.82
N THR A 443 1.32 -6.83 0.84
CA THR A 443 1.28 -6.42 -0.57
C THR A 443 0.65 -7.50 -1.44
N LEU A 444 0.20 -7.13 -2.64
CA LEU A 444 -0.22 -8.09 -3.67
C LEU A 444 0.91 -9.03 -4.13
N SER A 445 2.17 -8.80 -3.69
CA SER A 445 3.33 -9.66 -3.95
C SER A 445 3.62 -10.66 -2.83
N ALA A 446 2.84 -10.70 -1.74
CA ALA A 446 3.18 -11.45 -0.52
C ALA A 446 3.56 -12.93 -0.76
N VAL A 447 2.86 -13.62 -1.67
CA VAL A 447 3.17 -15.02 -2.03
C VAL A 447 4.47 -15.12 -2.82
N ALA A 448 4.77 -14.15 -3.69
CA ALA A 448 5.88 -14.22 -4.61
C ALA A 448 7.24 -13.96 -3.94
N VAL A 449 7.27 -13.07 -2.93
CA VAL A 449 8.52 -12.71 -2.25
C VAL A 449 8.95 -13.67 -1.14
N ARG A 450 8.10 -14.66 -0.79
CA ARG A 450 8.44 -15.77 0.12
C ARG A 450 9.03 -16.97 -0.63
N LYS A 451 9.59 -16.73 -1.81
CA LYS A 451 10.25 -17.71 -2.65
C LYS A 451 11.62 -17.17 -3.03
N PRO A 452 12.60 -18.04 -3.31
CA PRO A 452 13.90 -17.62 -3.80
C PRO A 452 13.78 -16.69 -5.01
N ILE A 453 14.74 -15.76 -5.12
CA ILE A 453 14.84 -14.85 -6.26
C ILE A 453 14.84 -15.66 -7.55
N SER A 454 13.97 -15.30 -8.50
CA SER A 454 13.84 -16.02 -9.76
C SER A 454 13.47 -15.09 -10.92
N THR A 455 13.84 -15.51 -12.13
CA THR A 455 13.55 -14.81 -13.38
C THR A 455 12.14 -15.07 -13.91
N ASP A 456 11.36 -15.95 -13.27
CA ASP A 456 10.02 -16.39 -13.72
C ASP A 456 9.09 -15.22 -14.05
N ALA A 457 9.12 -14.17 -13.24
CA ALA A 457 8.27 -13.00 -13.43
C ALA A 457 8.84 -12.00 -14.46
N ALA A 458 10.14 -12.01 -14.74
CA ALA A 458 10.78 -11.06 -15.65
C ALA A 458 10.30 -11.24 -17.09
N ASP A 459 10.19 -12.49 -17.55
CA ASP A 459 9.88 -12.80 -18.96
C ASP A 459 8.43 -13.25 -19.21
N LYS A 460 7.60 -13.36 -18.15
CA LYS A 460 6.21 -13.85 -18.26
C LYS A 460 5.34 -13.03 -19.24
N TRP A 461 5.65 -11.75 -19.42
CA TRP A 461 4.90 -10.88 -20.33
C TRP A 461 5.05 -11.27 -21.80
N ARG A 462 6.13 -11.94 -22.18
CA ARG A 462 6.37 -12.37 -23.58
C ARG A 462 5.29 -13.31 -24.09
N ARG A 463 4.67 -14.09 -23.21
CA ARG A 463 3.52 -14.96 -23.51
C ARG A 463 2.25 -14.19 -23.92
N TYR A 464 2.24 -12.88 -23.66
CA TYR A 464 1.16 -11.94 -23.99
C TYR A 464 1.63 -10.85 -24.96
N ALA A 465 2.79 -10.99 -25.62
CA ALA A 465 3.36 -9.94 -26.47
C ALA A 465 2.36 -9.43 -27.54
N SER A 466 1.68 -10.35 -28.22
CA SER A 466 0.64 -10.05 -29.22
C SER A 466 -0.54 -9.23 -28.68
N HIS A 467 -0.83 -9.36 -27.38
CA HIS A 467 -1.92 -8.65 -26.70
C HIS A 467 -1.49 -7.31 -26.11
N LEU A 468 -0.19 -7.12 -25.87
CA LEU A 468 0.37 -5.90 -25.28
C LEU A 468 0.86 -4.90 -26.35
N GLY A 469 0.82 -5.28 -27.63
CA GLY A 469 1.32 -4.47 -28.73
C GLY A 469 2.85 -4.39 -28.77
N ALA A 470 3.52 -5.48 -28.36
CA ALA A 470 4.97 -5.62 -28.28
C ALA A 470 5.56 -6.39 -29.46
#